data_AF-A0A495Z1H8-F1
#
_entry.id   AF-A0A495Z1H8-F1
#
_cell.length_a   1.000
_cell.length_b   1.000
_cell.length_c   1.000
_cell.angle_alpha   90.00
_cell.angle_beta   90.00
_cell.angle_gamma   90.00
#
_symmetry.space_group_name_H-M   'P 1'
#
loop_
_entity.id
_entity.type
_entity.pdbx_description
1 polymer ?
#
loop_
_entity_poly.entity_id
_entity_poly.type
_entity_poly.pdbx_seq_one_letter_code
_entity_poly.pdbx_strand_id
1 'polypeptide(L)'
;MLPFEVKNAREDSRHLLDRLAEIEEPRNEKGKRHPLHSLLGLVIISFMSGHKGYTSTATWARFQPDLVQALGWTHKPSPCPATIHNVLKELKADVVEKTWTN
;
A
#
# COMPACT_ATOMS: atom_id res chain seq x y z
N MET A 1 37.74 -6.44 -16.45
CA MET A 1 36.41 -5.79 -16.39
C MET A 1 35.38 -6.91 -16.54
N LEU A 2 34.90 -7.44 -15.41
CA LEU A 2 33.98 -8.58 -15.40
C LEU A 2 32.60 -8.13 -15.91
N PRO A 3 31.92 -8.92 -16.76
CA PRO A 3 30.55 -8.64 -17.12
C PRO A 3 29.69 -8.86 -15.88
N PHE A 4 29.02 -7.79 -15.42
CA PHE A 4 27.96 -7.91 -14.44
C PHE A 4 26.82 -8.66 -15.14
N GLU A 5 26.72 -9.95 -14.86
CA GLU A 5 25.62 -10.80 -15.32
C GLU A 5 24.34 -10.21 -14.74
N VAL A 6 23.62 -9.44 -15.56
CA VAL A 6 22.29 -8.95 -15.23
C VAL A 6 21.39 -10.16 -15.25
N LYS A 7 21.26 -10.82 -14.09
CA LYS A 7 20.15 -11.73 -13.84
C LYS A 7 18.89 -11.00 -14.27
N ASN A 8 18.12 -11.65 -15.13
CA ASN A 8 16.91 -11.09 -15.70
C ASN A 8 15.97 -10.71 -14.55
N ALA A 9 15.94 -9.43 -14.16
CA ALA A 9 15.24 -8.94 -12.96
C ALA A 9 13.75 -9.32 -12.94
N ARG A 10 13.19 -9.67 -14.10
CA ARG A 10 11.79 -10.04 -14.29
C ARG A 10 11.40 -11.40 -13.70
N GLU A 11 12.34 -12.33 -13.50
CA GLU A 11 12.02 -13.65 -12.91
C GLU A 11 11.80 -13.57 -11.39
N ASP A 12 12.40 -12.58 -10.71
CA ASP A 12 12.22 -12.29 -9.28
C ASP A 12 11.40 -11.02 -9.00
N SER A 13 10.88 -10.36 -10.04
CA SER A 13 10.04 -9.15 -9.89
C SER A 13 8.63 -9.52 -9.44
N ARG A 14 8.44 -9.76 -8.14
CA ARG A 14 7.10 -9.75 -7.54
C ARG A 14 6.49 -8.36 -7.70
N HIS A 15 5.20 -8.27 -8.06
CA HIS A 15 4.56 -6.96 -8.15
C HIS A 15 4.53 -6.31 -6.75
N LEU A 16 4.72 -4.98 -6.68
CA LEU A 16 4.75 -4.25 -5.40
C LEU A 16 3.53 -4.57 -4.51
N LEU A 17 2.35 -4.70 -5.11
CA LEU A 17 1.12 -5.04 -4.39
C LEU A 17 1.17 -6.45 -3.78
N ASP A 18 1.83 -7.40 -4.43
CA ASP A 18 2.01 -8.77 -3.91
C ASP A 18 2.89 -8.73 -2.65
N ARG A 19 3.99 -7.96 -2.68
CA ARG A 19 4.84 -7.79 -1.49
C ARG A 19 4.14 -7.05 -0.36
N LEU A 20 3.32 -6.05 -0.69
CA LEU A 20 2.50 -5.37 0.32
C LEU A 20 1.47 -6.32 0.96
N ALA A 21 1.03 -7.37 0.26
CA ALA A 21 0.07 -8.34 0.78
C ALA A 21 0.70 -9.32 1.78
N GLU A 22 2.03 -9.45 1.79
CA GLU A 22 2.79 -10.29 2.73
C GLU A 22 2.99 -9.63 4.10
N ILE A 23 2.72 -8.33 4.22
CA ILE A 23 2.81 -7.60 5.49
C ILE A 23 1.79 -8.18 6.48
N GLU A 24 2.26 -8.51 7.69
CA GLU A 24 1.41 -8.97 8.78
C GLU A 24 0.30 -7.95 9.07
N GLU A 25 -0.94 -8.42 9.11
CA GLU A 25 -2.13 -7.58 9.27
C GLU A 25 -2.23 -7.00 10.70
N PRO A 26 -2.01 -5.68 10.91
CA PRO A 26 -2.00 -5.12 12.25
C PRO A 26 -3.41 -4.82 12.78
N ARG A 27 -4.42 -4.78 11.90
CA ARG A 27 -5.78 -4.35 12.25
C ARG A 27 -6.56 -5.49 12.89
N ASN A 28 -7.45 -5.13 13.82
CA ASN A 28 -8.44 -6.06 14.35
C ASN A 28 -9.47 -6.48 13.27
N GLU A 29 -10.24 -7.54 13.54
CA GLU A 29 -11.25 -8.08 12.61
C GLU A 29 -12.24 -7.03 12.09
N LYS A 30 -12.65 -6.07 12.93
CA LYS A 30 -13.57 -4.99 12.52
C LYS A 30 -12.93 -4.00 11.54
N GLY A 31 -11.60 -3.87 11.55
CA GLY A 31 -10.82 -2.98 10.70
C GLY A 31 -10.45 -3.55 9.32
N LYS A 32 -10.66 -4.86 9.09
CA LYS A 32 -10.29 -5.58 7.85
C LYS A 32 -11.29 -5.42 6.71
N ARG A 33 -11.99 -4.29 6.64
CA ARG A 33 -12.99 -4.02 5.59
C ARG A 33 -12.40 -4.05 4.17
N HIS A 34 -11.17 -3.58 4.03
CA HIS A 34 -10.43 -3.54 2.77
C HIS A 34 -9.06 -4.20 2.94
N PRO A 35 -8.49 -4.83 1.90
CA PRO A 35 -7.16 -5.43 2.00
C PRO A 35 -6.10 -4.39 2.38
N LEU A 36 -5.13 -4.78 3.20
CA LEU A 36 -4.09 -3.86 3.70
C LEU A 36 -3.25 -3.31 2.55
N HIS A 37 -2.84 -4.18 1.62
CA HIS A 37 -2.05 -3.82 0.45
C HIS A 37 -2.75 -2.77 -0.44
N SER A 38 -4.09 -2.79 -0.53
CA SER A 38 -4.87 -1.78 -1.26
C SER A 38 -4.74 -0.39 -0.62
N LEU A 39 -4.74 -0.31 0.72
CA LEU A 39 -4.56 0.93 1.45
C LEU A 39 -3.14 1.46 1.33
N LEU A 40 -2.14 0.59 1.48
CA LEU A 40 -0.74 0.98 1.35
C LEU A 40 -0.40 1.41 -0.08
N GLY A 41 -0.91 0.70 -1.09
CA GLY A 41 -0.79 1.10 -2.49
C GLY A 41 -1.39 2.48 -2.75
N LEU A 42 -2.57 2.77 -2.20
CA LEU A 42 -3.18 4.09 -2.33
C LEU A 42 -2.31 5.21 -1.73
N VAL A 43 -1.73 4.97 -0.54
CA VAL A 43 -0.83 5.93 0.13
C VAL A 43 0.43 6.19 -0.69
N ILE A 44 1.06 5.13 -1.23
CA ILE A 44 2.26 5.24 -2.06
C ILE A 44 1.97 6.06 -3.32
N ILE A 45 0.90 5.72 -4.06
CA ILE A 45 0.54 6.42 -5.30
C ILE A 45 0.18 7.88 -5.01
N SER A 46 -0.52 8.14 -3.90
CA SER A 46 -0.80 9.50 -3.44
C SER A 46 0.49 10.31 -3.23
N PHE A 47 1.48 9.72 -2.57
CA PHE A 47 2.77 10.39 -2.32
C PHE A 47 3.55 10.64 -3.61
N MET A 48 3.55 9.67 -4.53
CA MET A 48 4.14 9.82 -5.87
C MET A 48 3.43 10.90 -6.69
N SER A 49 2.14 11.12 -6.43
CA SER A 49 1.31 12.16 -7.05
C SER A 49 1.39 13.51 -6.33
N GLY A 50 2.27 13.66 -5.33
CA GLY A 50 2.45 14.91 -4.57
C GLY A 50 1.45 15.13 -3.42
N HIS A 51 0.52 14.20 -3.19
CA HIS A 51 -0.49 14.27 -2.13
C HIS A 51 0.01 13.59 -0.85
N LYS A 52 0.68 14.36 0.02
CA LYS A 52 1.31 13.85 1.25
C LYS A 52 0.39 13.97 2.47
N GLY A 53 0.44 12.97 3.34
CA GLY A 53 -0.35 12.90 4.58
C GLY A 53 -1.75 12.32 4.38
N TYR A 54 -2.34 11.85 5.49
CA TYR A 54 -3.59 11.07 5.49
C TYR A 54 -4.81 11.87 4.99
N THR A 55 -4.91 13.16 5.34
CA THR A 55 -6.01 14.02 4.86
C THR A 55 -5.91 14.30 3.37
N SER A 56 -4.71 14.62 2.88
CA SER A 56 -4.48 14.88 1.45
C SER A 56 -4.73 13.61 0.63
N THR A 57 -4.23 12.46 1.09
CA THR A 57 -4.46 11.14 0.47
C THR A 57 -5.94 10.81 0.37
N ALA A 58 -6.69 10.91 1.48
CA ALA A 58 -8.12 10.61 1.47
C ALA A 58 -8.92 11.57 0.59
N THR A 59 -8.54 12.85 0.53
CA THR A 59 -9.21 13.85 -0.30
C THR A 59 -8.95 13.59 -1.78
N TRP A 60 -7.69 13.37 -2.15
CA TRP A 60 -7.29 13.05 -3.52
C TRP A 60 -7.95 11.76 -4.00
N ALA A 61 -7.96 10.69 -3.19
CA ALA A 61 -8.52 9.39 -3.54
C ALA A 61 -10.02 9.43 -3.88
N ARG A 62 -10.79 10.38 -3.33
CA ARG A 62 -12.22 10.56 -3.66
C ARG A 62 -12.44 10.91 -5.13
N PHE A 63 -11.45 11.54 -5.77
CA PHE A 63 -11.47 11.90 -7.18
C PHE A 63 -10.81 10.84 -8.08
N GLN A 64 -10.43 9.68 -7.52
CA GLN A 64 -9.75 8.59 -8.24
C GLN A 64 -10.55 7.27 -8.17
N PRO A 65 -11.82 7.24 -8.62
CA PRO A 65 -12.68 6.06 -8.48
C PRO A 65 -12.11 4.82 -9.20
N ASP A 66 -11.50 5.00 -10.37
CA ASP A 66 -10.95 3.89 -11.15
C ASP A 66 -9.70 3.30 -10.49
N LEU A 67 -8.85 4.15 -9.91
CA LEU A 67 -7.70 3.70 -9.13
C LEU A 67 -8.14 2.91 -7.88
N VAL A 68 -9.13 3.43 -7.15
CA VAL A 68 -9.69 2.75 -5.97
C VAL A 68 -10.26 1.39 -6.37
N GLN A 69 -10.93 1.29 -7.51
CA GLN A 69 -11.40 0.01 -8.03
C GLN A 69 -10.23 -0.92 -8.42
N ALA A 70 -9.22 -0.41 -9.14
CA ALA A 70 -8.06 -1.18 -9.58
C ALA A 70 -7.22 -1.72 -8.41
N LEU A 71 -7.18 -0.99 -7.29
CA LEU A 71 -6.51 -1.43 -6.05
C LEU A 71 -7.30 -2.51 -5.29
N GLY A 72 -8.51 -2.88 -5.71
CA GLY A 72 -9.29 -3.95 -5.10
C GLY A 72 -10.12 -3.53 -3.89
N TRP A 73 -10.53 -2.26 -3.80
CA TRP A 73 -11.39 -1.80 -2.71
C TRP A 73 -12.79 -2.41 -2.82
N THR A 74 -13.20 -3.10 -1.76
CA THR A 74 -14.46 -3.87 -1.65
C THR A 74 -15.71 -3.02 -1.39
N HIS A 75 -15.55 -1.77 -0.95
CA HIS A 75 -16.67 -0.85 -0.67
C HIS A 75 -16.32 0.59 -1.07
N LYS A 76 -17.33 1.35 -1.47
CA LYS A 76 -17.25 2.81 -1.69
C LYS A 76 -17.83 3.55 -0.48
N PRO A 77 -17.33 4.76 -0.15
CA PRO A 77 -16.19 5.48 -0.74
C PRO A 77 -14.82 5.03 -0.20
N SER A 78 -13.73 5.59 -0.77
CA SER A 78 -12.34 5.46 -0.30
C SER A 78 -12.20 5.78 1.20
N PRO A 79 -11.12 5.33 1.89
CA PRO A 79 -11.05 5.41 3.34
C PRO A 79 -11.01 6.88 3.79
N CYS A 80 -11.56 7.15 4.97
CA CYS A 80 -11.48 8.50 5.55
C CYS A 80 -10.05 8.77 6.09
N PRO A 81 -9.68 10.05 6.32
CA PRO A 81 -8.38 10.39 6.88
C PRO A 81 -8.05 9.63 8.18
N ALA A 82 -9.05 9.44 9.05
CA ALA A 82 -8.87 8.71 10.31
C ALA A 82 -8.55 7.22 10.09
N THR A 83 -9.16 6.57 9.09
CA THR A 83 -8.82 5.18 8.73
C THR A 83 -7.36 5.08 8.30
N ILE A 84 -6.89 5.97 7.42
CA ILE A 84 -5.48 5.96 6.98
C ILE A 84 -4.56 6.21 8.18
N HIS A 85 -4.86 7.21 9.01
CA HIS A 85 -4.08 7.51 10.21
C HIS A 85 -3.99 6.32 11.16
N ASN A 86 -5.10 5.68 11.49
CA ASN A 86 -5.14 4.56 12.43
C ASN A 86 -4.32 3.37 11.92
N VAL A 87 -4.45 3.03 10.63
CA VAL A 87 -3.68 1.93 10.03
C VAL A 87 -2.19 2.24 10.01
N LEU A 88 -1.78 3.43 9.58
CA LEU A 88 -0.38 3.83 9.56
C LEU A 88 0.23 3.97 10.97
N LYS A 89 -0.60 4.26 11.98
CA LYS A 89 -0.19 4.31 13.38
C LYS A 89 0.05 2.92 13.97
N GLU A 90 -0.77 1.93 13.58
CA GLU A 90 -0.65 0.55 14.05
C GLU A 90 0.45 -0.22 13.31
N LEU A 91 0.76 0.18 12.07
CA LEU A 91 1.80 -0.43 11.25
C LEU A 91 3.19 -0.11 11.79
N LYS A 92 3.85 -1.11 12.39
CA LYS A 92 5.21 -0.97 12.91
C LYS A 92 6.26 -1.06 11.80
N ALA A 93 7.28 -0.20 11.88
CA ALA A 93 8.32 -0.11 10.86
C ALA A 93 9.12 -1.42 10.68
N ASP A 94 9.40 -2.13 11.76
CA ASP A 94 10.13 -3.41 11.76
C ASP A 94 9.39 -4.50 10.97
N VAL A 95 8.05 -4.56 11.09
CA VAL A 95 7.20 -5.49 10.32
C VAL A 95 7.27 -5.18 8.82
N VAL A 96 7.22 -3.89 8.47
CA VAL A 96 7.36 -3.44 7.09
C VAL A 96 8.74 -3.81 6.58
N GLU A 97 9.83 -3.38 7.22
CA GLU A 97 11.21 -3.63 6.77
C GLU A 97 11.49 -5.13 6.55
N LYS A 98 11.06 -5.98 7.50
CA LYS A 98 11.19 -7.44 7.41
C LYS A 98 10.57 -8.01 6.13
N THR A 99 9.52 -7.38 5.61
CA THR A 99 8.84 -7.82 4.39
C THR A 99 9.66 -7.53 3.12
N TRP A 100 10.64 -6.61 3.14
CA TRP A 100 11.48 -6.30 1.95
C TRP A 100 12.91 -6.79 2.05
N THR A 101 13.43 -7.03 3.26
CA THR A 101 14.83 -7.40 3.49
C THR A 101 15.06 -8.92 3.65
N ASN A 102 13.98 -9.71 3.70
CA ASN A 102 14.01 -11.18 3.59
C ASN A 102 13.59 -11.66 2.20
#